data_AF-A0A2P5E2J5-F1
#
_entry.id   AF-A0A2P5E2J5-F1
#
_cell.length_a   1.000
_cell.length_b   1.000
_cell.length_c   1.000
_cell.angle_alpha   90.00
_cell.angle_beta   90.00
_cell.angle_gamma   90.00
#
_symmetry.space_group_name_H-M   'P 1'
#
loop_
_entity.id
_entity.type
_entity.pdbx_description
1 polymer ?
#
loop_
_entity_poly.entity_id
_entity_poly.type
_entity_poly.pdbx_seq_one_letter_code
_entity_poly.pdbx_strand_id
1 'polypeptide(L)'
;MPAQGIKGPSYRFIHGSTEEITTLKREAMRRPMGLSHAIFPRVQPHIHSWVNAYGKNYLQWHGLEVEFVITEPELIKEVLVKTQIQG
;
A
#
# COMPACT_ATOMS: atom_id res chain seq x y z
N MET A 1 13.19 15.16 14.51
CA MET A 1 11.99 15.26 13.64
C MET A 1 10.88 14.50 14.32
N PRO A 2 9.77 15.12 14.73
CA PRO A 2 8.63 14.35 15.22
C PRO A 2 8.17 13.45 14.08
N ALA A 3 8.19 12.13 14.29
CA ALA A 3 7.57 11.20 13.36
C ALA A 3 6.09 11.63 13.24
N GLN A 4 5.60 11.86 12.02
CA GLN A 4 4.23 12.33 11.77
C GLN A 4 3.14 11.29 12.19
N GLY A 5 3.50 10.27 12.98
CA GLY A 5 2.61 9.23 13.47
C GLY A 5 2.13 8.24 12.40
N ILE A 6 2.67 8.33 11.18
CA ILE A 6 2.28 7.47 10.06
C ILE A 6 2.72 6.03 10.35
N LYS A 7 1.76 5.12 10.30
CA LYS A 7 1.94 3.69 10.61
C LYS A 7 2.22 2.89 9.33
N GLY A 8 2.72 1.68 9.51
CA GLY A 8 3.03 0.76 8.42
C GLY A 8 3.46 -0.60 8.96
N PRO A 9 3.63 -1.61 8.09
CA PRO A 9 4.23 -2.86 8.48
C PRO A 9 5.69 -2.62 8.88
N SER A 10 6.17 -3.38 9.87
CA SER A 10 7.58 -3.34 10.26
C SER A 10 8.47 -3.84 9.12
N TYR A 11 9.65 -3.25 8.99
CA TYR A 11 10.66 -3.69 8.03
C TYR A 11 11.10 -5.14 8.34
N ARG A 12 11.19 -5.98 7.31
CA ARG A 12 11.80 -7.32 7.38
C ARG A 12 13.07 -7.35 6.54
N PHE A 13 14.16 -7.85 7.12
CA PHE A 13 15.50 -7.73 6.54
C PHE A 13 15.62 -8.31 5.11
N ILE A 14 16.21 -7.48 4.24
CA ILE A 14 16.41 -7.55 2.78
C ILE A 14 15.12 -7.42 1.94
N HIS A 15 14.03 -8.07 2.33
CA HIS A 15 12.85 -8.17 1.47
C HIS A 15 11.80 -7.08 1.72
N GLY A 16 11.94 -6.30 2.80
CA GLY A 16 10.95 -5.30 3.17
C GLY A 16 9.57 -5.94 3.33
N SER A 17 8.57 -5.38 2.66
CA SER A 17 7.20 -5.90 2.67
C SER A 17 6.89 -6.83 1.48
N THR A 18 7.85 -7.05 0.57
CA THR A 18 7.63 -7.78 -0.70
C THR A 18 7.19 -9.23 -0.49
N GLU A 19 7.73 -9.91 0.51
CA GLU A 19 7.34 -11.29 0.85
C GLU A 19 5.88 -11.37 1.33
N GLU A 20 5.47 -10.44 2.20
CA GLU A 20 4.10 -10.35 2.70
C GLU A 20 3.13 -10.00 1.57
N ILE A 21 3.49 -9.05 0.70
CA ILE A 21 2.71 -8.71 -0.50
C ILE A 21 2.51 -9.93 -1.40
N THR A 22 3.58 -10.69 -1.64
CA THR A 22 3.54 -11.90 -2.47
C THR A 22 2.64 -12.97 -1.84
N THR A 23 2.73 -13.16 -0.53
CA THR A 23 1.91 -14.12 0.22
C THR A 23 0.43 -13.73 0.16
N LEU A 24 0.09 -12.47 0.44
CA LEU A 24 -1.28 -11.96 0.37
C LEU A 24 -1.87 -12.09 -1.04
N LYS A 25 -1.09 -11.78 -2.08
CA LYS A 25 -1.49 -11.98 -3.48
C LYS A 25 -1.77 -13.44 -3.78
N ARG A 26 -0.89 -14.35 -3.36
CA ARG A 26 -1.07 -15.80 -3.54
C ARG A 26 -2.34 -16.29 -2.85
N GLU A 27 -2.58 -15.88 -1.61
CA GLU A 27 -3.78 -16.27 -0.85
C GLU A 27 -5.07 -15.73 -1.47
N ALA A 28 -5.07 -14.46 -1.89
CA ALA A 28 -6.22 -13.85 -2.54
C ALA A 28 -6.57 -14.53 -3.87
N MET A 29 -5.57 -14.93 -4.66
CA MET A 29 -5.76 -15.64 -5.92
C MET A 29 -6.27 -17.08 -5.72
N ARG A 30 -5.82 -17.77 -4.67
CA ARG A 30 -6.23 -19.15 -4.35
C ARG A 30 -7.70 -19.27 -3.94
N ARG A 31 -8.28 -18.22 -3.37
CA ARG A 31 -9.69 -18.23 -2.94
C ARG A 31 -10.60 -18.04 -4.16
N PRO A 32 -11.68 -18.82 -4.34
CA PRO A 32 -12.70 -18.54 -5.34
C PRO A 32 -13.31 -17.15 -5.11
N MET A 33 -13.65 -16.46 -6.19
CA MET A 33 -14.37 -15.18 -6.14
C MET A 33 -15.71 -15.34 -6.86
N GLY A 34 -16.78 -14.86 -6.22
CA GLY A 34 -18.10 -14.80 -6.86
C GLY A 34 -18.15 -13.77 -7.99
N LEU A 35 -19.29 -13.74 -8.69
CA LEU A 35 -19.55 -12.72 -9.71
C LEU A 35 -19.79 -11.37 -9.01
N SER A 36 -18.74 -10.55 -8.90
CA SER A 36 -18.79 -9.26 -8.21
C SER A 36 -17.80 -8.27 -8.82
N HIS A 37 -18.16 -6.99 -8.78
CA HIS A 37 -17.26 -5.88 -9.15
C HIS A 37 -16.29 -5.50 -8.03
N ALA A 38 -16.41 -6.07 -6.83
CA ALA A 38 -15.51 -5.85 -5.71
C ALA A 38 -14.17 -6.60 -5.87
N ILE A 39 -13.46 -6.33 -6.96
CA ILE A 39 -12.23 -7.03 -7.33
C ILE A 39 -10.99 -6.50 -6.59
N PHE A 40 -11.06 -5.29 -6.03
CA PHE A 40 -9.92 -4.61 -5.44
C PHE A 40 -9.21 -5.42 -4.34
N PRO A 41 -9.91 -6.04 -3.36
CA PRO A 41 -9.27 -6.88 -2.35
C PRO A 41 -8.58 -8.14 -2.94
N ARG A 42 -8.94 -8.54 -4.17
CA ARG A 42 -8.27 -9.65 -4.88
C ARG A 42 -7.03 -9.18 -5.63
N VAL A 43 -7.11 -8.05 -6.32
CA VAL A 43 -6.01 -7.52 -7.15
C VAL A 43 -4.92 -6.86 -6.29
N GLN A 44 -5.32 -6.07 -5.29
CA GLN A 44 -4.43 -5.34 -4.40
C GLN A 44 -4.71 -5.70 -2.92
N PRO A 45 -4.53 -6.98 -2.52
CA PRO A 45 -4.89 -7.44 -1.18
C PRO A 45 -4.08 -6.76 -0.07
N HIS A 46 -2.81 -6.45 -0.32
CA HIS A 46 -1.94 -5.75 0.63
C HIS A 46 -2.42 -4.31 0.89
N ILE A 47 -2.74 -3.54 -0.15
CA ILE A 47 -3.29 -2.18 0.01
C ILE A 47 -4.62 -2.25 0.78
N HIS A 48 -5.52 -3.16 0.39
CA HIS A 48 -6.79 -3.32 1.08
C HIS A 48 -6.60 -3.69 2.57
N SER A 49 -5.69 -4.60 2.90
CA SER A 49 -5.39 -4.99 4.27
C SER A 49 -4.79 -3.84 5.09
N TRP A 50 -3.78 -3.17 4.55
CA TRP A 50 -3.01 -2.17 5.27
C TRP A 50 -3.72 -0.83 5.40
N VAL A 51 -4.60 -0.45 4.46
CA VAL A 51 -5.49 0.70 4.66
C VAL A 51 -6.39 0.49 5.88
N ASN A 52 -6.89 -0.73 6.07
CA ASN A 52 -7.73 -1.08 7.21
C ASN A 52 -6.93 -1.17 8.52
N ALA A 53 -5.64 -1.56 8.47
CA ALA A 53 -4.80 -1.74 9.65
C ALA A 53 -4.07 -0.46 10.11
N TYR A 54 -3.62 0.37 9.17
CA TYR A 54 -2.71 1.49 9.42
C TYR A 54 -3.31 2.86 9.07
N GLY A 55 -4.41 2.86 8.31
CA GLY A 55 -5.09 4.08 7.84
C GLY A 55 -4.90 4.31 6.34
N LYS A 56 -5.65 5.28 5.80
CA LYS A 56 -5.68 5.60 4.36
C LYS A 56 -4.31 5.91 3.77
N ASN A 57 -3.41 6.48 4.57
CA ASN A 57 -2.04 6.71 4.18
C ASN A 57 -1.13 5.98 5.15
N TYR A 58 -0.16 5.23 4.63
CA TYR A 58 0.69 4.36 5.41
C TYR A 58 2.08 4.24 4.77
N LEU A 59 3.06 3.79 5.54
CA LEU A 59 4.40 3.47 5.03
C LEU A 59 4.46 1.98 4.66
N GLN A 60 5.19 1.63 3.61
CA GLN A 60 5.57 0.25 3.31
C GLN A 60 7.04 0.17 2.90
N TRP A 61 7.55 -1.04 2.69
CA TRP A 61 8.95 -1.25 2.30
C TRP A 61 9.04 -1.99 0.97
N HIS A 62 9.71 -1.39 0.00
CA HIS A 62 10.11 -2.02 -1.24
C HIS A 62 11.61 -2.38 -1.16
N GLY A 63 11.90 -3.62 -0.77
CA GLY A 63 13.26 -4.00 -0.40
C GLY A 63 13.75 -3.13 0.77
N LEU A 64 14.84 -2.40 0.58
CA LEU A 64 15.41 -1.47 1.58
C LEU A 64 14.78 -0.07 1.55
N GLU A 65 13.97 0.23 0.54
CA GLU A 65 13.40 1.56 0.33
C GLU A 65 12.04 1.68 1.04
N VAL A 66 11.85 2.78 1.76
CA VAL A 66 10.55 3.11 2.36
C VAL A 66 9.69 3.84 1.34
N GLU A 67 8.46 3.38 1.16
CA GLU A 67 7.48 3.99 0.28
C GLU A 67 6.32 4.55 1.11
N PHE A 68 5.89 5.77 0.78
CA PHE A 68 4.69 6.36 1.36
C PHE A 68 3.51 6.15 0.42
N VAL A 69 2.52 5.39 0.87
CA VAL A 69 1.32 5.10 0.10
C VAL A 69 0.24 6.09 0.46
N ILE A 70 -0.27 6.79 -0.56
CA ILE A 70 -1.38 7.73 -0.48
C ILE A 70 -2.57 7.12 -1.20
N THR A 71 -3.72 7.03 -0.53
CA THR A 71 -4.96 6.52 -1.15
C THR A 71 -6.06 7.58 -1.28
N GLU A 72 -5.83 8.77 -0.73
CA GLU A 72 -6.79 9.88 -0.76
C GLU A 72 -6.71 10.64 -2.09
N PRO A 73 -7.79 10.68 -2.90
CA PRO A 73 -7.77 11.29 -4.22
C PRO A 73 -7.32 12.75 -4.23
N GLU A 74 -7.67 13.52 -3.20
CA GLU A 74 -7.32 14.93 -3.05
C GLU A 74 -5.81 15.11 -2.91
N LEU A 75 -5.16 14.28 -2.07
CA LEU A 75 -3.71 14.30 -1.88
C LEU A 75 -2.97 13.78 -3.11
N ILE A 76 -3.50 12.74 -3.77
CA ILE A 76 -2.93 12.23 -5.03
C ILE A 76 -2.90 13.34 -6.08
N LYS A 77 -4.01 14.09 -6.25
CA LYS A 77 -4.07 15.23 -7.17
C LYS A 77 -3.06 16.31 -6.80
N GLU A 78 -2.97 16.66 -5.52
CA GLU A 78 -2.04 17.69 -5.05
C GLU A 78 -0.57 17.32 -5.36
N VAL A 79 -0.18 16.09 -5.06
CA VAL A 79 1.18 15.59 -5.31
C VAL A 79 1.47 15.60 -6.81
N LEU A 80 0.58 15.05 -7.64
CA LEU A 80 0.78 14.98 -9.09
C LEU A 80 0.89 16.36 -9.73
N VAL A 81 0.07 17.33 -9.31
CA VAL A 81 0.13 18.71 -9.83
C VAL A 81 1.43 19.40 -9.41
N LYS A 82 1.85 19.26 -8.14
CA LYS A 82 3.07 19.91 -7.64
C LYS A 82 4.33 19.35 -8.28
N THR A 83 4.40 18.04 -8.51
CA THR A 83 5.55 17.42 -9.19
C THR A 83 5.64 17.81 -10.67
N GLN A 84 4.51 18.06 -11.35
CA GLN A 84 4.51 18.53 -12.75
C GLN A 84 4.98 19.98 -12.92
N ILE A 85 4.85 20.82 -11.88
CA ILE A 85 5.21 22.25 -11.95
C ILE A 85 6.71 22.49 -11.64
N GLN A 86 7.41 21.48 -11.11
CA GLN A 86 8.83 21.55 -10.77
C GLN A 86 9.77 20.86 -11.78
N GLY A 87 9.22 20.39 -12.90
CA GLY A 87 9.98 19.75 -14.00
C GLY A 87 10.22 20.69 -15.17
#